data_AF-A0A0F9DM46-F1
#
_entry.id   AF-A0A0F9DM46-F1
#
_cell.length_a   1.000
_cell.length_b   1.000
_cell.length_c   1.000
_cell.angle_alpha   90.00
_cell.angle_beta   90.00
_cell.angle_gamma   90.00
#
_symmetry.space_group_name_H-M   'P 1'
#
loop_
_entity.id
_entity.type
_entity.pdbx_description
1 polymer ?
#
loop_
_entity_poly.entity_id
_entity_poly.type
_entity_poly.pdbx_seq_one_letter_code
_entity_poly.pdbx_strand_id
1 'polypeptide(L)'
;MRKAEDFKKQAKKKKITRWGIHNCSGCGYACGYLINGDKVKYDSGCDCTTYNQIRESNWQSIADQYNMQTNKDVIKEMDKFWGFK
;
A
#
# COMPACT_ATOMS: atom_id res chain seq x y z
N MET A 1 -9.40 4.74 13.63
CA MET A 1 -8.51 3.76 12.98
C MET A 1 -9.27 3.14 11.82
N ARG A 2 -8.70 3.05 10.62
CA ARG A 2 -9.36 2.45 9.44
C ARG A 2 -9.24 0.93 9.48
N LYS A 3 -10.26 0.21 9.05
CA LYS A 3 -10.29 -1.26 9.06
C LYS A 3 -9.95 -1.82 7.68
N ALA A 4 -9.51 -3.08 7.61
CA ALA A 4 -9.19 -3.78 6.38
C ALA A 4 -10.31 -3.71 5.32
N GLU A 5 -11.57 -3.80 5.75
CA GLU A 5 -12.75 -3.73 4.90
C GLU A 5 -12.93 -2.36 4.24
N ASP A 6 -12.53 -1.28 4.91
CA ASP A 6 -12.59 0.07 4.35
C ASP A 6 -11.68 0.18 3.11
N PHE A 7 -10.46 -0.35 3.21
CA PHE A 7 -9.51 -0.39 2.10
C PHE A 7 -10.00 -1.27 0.97
N LYS A 8 -10.54 -2.47 1.28
CA LYS A 8 -11.10 -3.36 0.26
C LYS A 8 -12.24 -2.69 -0.52
N LYS A 9 -13.13 -1.99 0.19
CA LYS A 9 -14.23 -1.23 -0.42
C LYS A 9 -13.71 -0.10 -1.32
N GLN A 10 -12.73 0.68 -0.85
CA GLN A 10 -12.17 1.78 -1.66
C GLN A 10 -11.38 1.28 -2.86
N ALA A 11 -10.59 0.22 -2.71
CA ALA A 11 -9.86 -0.38 -3.80
C ALA A 11 -10.79 -0.85 -4.91
N LYS A 12 -11.88 -1.55 -4.55
CA LYS A 12 -12.90 -1.97 -5.53
C LYS A 12 -13.60 -0.77 -6.17
N LYS A 13 -14.00 0.23 -5.39
CA LYS A 13 -14.71 1.42 -5.87
C LYS A 13 -13.87 2.26 -6.83
N LYS A 14 -12.60 2.49 -6.49
CA LYS A 14 -11.66 3.36 -7.22
C LYS A 14 -10.78 2.59 -8.21
N LYS A 15 -10.96 1.27 -8.33
CA LYS A 15 -10.15 0.36 -9.16
C LYS A 15 -8.65 0.46 -8.85
N ILE A 16 -8.30 0.54 -7.57
CA ILE A 16 -6.90 0.63 -7.12
C ILE A 16 -6.25 -0.74 -7.30
N THR A 17 -5.18 -0.79 -8.09
CA THR A 17 -4.40 -2.01 -8.35
C THR A 17 -3.02 -1.99 -7.68
N ARG A 18 -2.56 -0.81 -7.22
CA ARG A 18 -1.30 -0.64 -6.49
C ARG A 18 -1.38 0.53 -5.53
N TRP A 19 -0.77 0.37 -4.36
CA TRP A 19 -0.50 1.47 -3.43
C TRP A 19 0.97 1.50 -3.06
N GLY A 20 1.70 2.50 -3.55
CA GLY A 20 3.10 2.73 -3.21
C GLY A 20 3.23 3.38 -1.83
N ILE A 21 4.15 2.86 -1.02
CA ILE A 21 4.39 3.33 0.35
C ILE A 21 5.65 4.20 0.40
N HIS A 22 6.69 3.80 -0.32
CA HIS A 22 7.96 4.53 -0.42
C HIS A 22 8.69 4.10 -1.69
N ASN A 23 9.73 4.85 -2.05
CA ASN A 23 10.64 4.48 -3.14
C ASN A 23 11.95 3.92 -2.55
N CYS A 24 12.50 2.88 -3.17
CA CYS A 24 13.81 2.33 -2.82
C CYS A 24 14.86 3.44 -2.95
N SER A 25 15.66 3.66 -1.91
CA SER A 25 16.68 4.73 -1.93
C SER A 25 17.80 4.48 -2.95
N GLY A 26 18.03 3.23 -3.35
CA GLY A 26 19.05 2.86 -4.32
C GLY A 26 18.63 3.07 -5.78
N CYS A 27 17.49 2.52 -6.20
CA CYS A 27 17.03 2.57 -7.60
C CYS A 27 15.74 3.38 -7.82
N GLY A 28 15.14 3.93 -6.78
CA GLY A 28 13.89 4.71 -6.90
C GLY A 28 12.64 3.86 -7.12
N TYR A 29 12.73 2.52 -7.11
CA TYR A 29 11.57 1.65 -7.33
C TYR A 29 10.48 1.87 -6.28
N ALA A 30 9.22 1.99 -6.69
CA ALA A 30 8.09 2.25 -5.80
C ALA A 30 7.64 0.97 -5.06
N CYS A 31 8.16 0.75 -3.85
CA CYS A 31 7.77 -0.35 -2.97
C CYS A 31 6.33 -0.17 -2.45
N GLY A 32 5.57 -1.25 -2.33
CA GLY A 32 4.24 -1.17 -1.73
C GLY A 32 3.36 -2.38 -1.94
N TYR A 33 2.05 -2.15 -1.94
CA TYR A 33 1.06 -3.23 -2.08
C TYR A 33 0.54 -3.33 -3.51
N LEU A 34 0.49 -4.56 -4.01
CA LEU A 34 -0.19 -4.97 -5.22
C LEU A 34 -1.57 -5.50 -4.86
N ILE A 35 -2.60 -5.02 -5.55
CA ILE A 35 -3.99 -5.35 -5.30
C ILE A 35 -4.59 -5.95 -6.57
N ASN A 36 -5.01 -7.22 -6.49
CA ASN A 36 -5.67 -7.91 -7.59
C ASN A 36 -6.96 -8.57 -7.10
N GLY A 37 -8.07 -7.85 -7.26
CA GLY A 37 -9.37 -8.24 -6.72
C GLY A 37 -9.29 -8.34 -5.19
N ASP A 38 -9.43 -9.55 -4.68
CA ASP A 38 -9.39 -9.83 -3.24
C ASP A 38 -8.00 -10.18 -2.71
N LYS A 39 -7.02 -10.40 -3.61
CA LYS A 39 -5.65 -10.76 -3.25
C LYS A 39 -4.80 -9.51 -3.08
N VAL A 40 -3.97 -9.52 -2.04
CA VAL A 40 -2.99 -8.47 -1.74
C VAL A 40 -1.60 -9.10 -1.66
N LYS A 41 -0.63 -8.50 -2.34
CA LYS A 41 0.78 -8.87 -2.22
C LYS A 41 1.59 -7.64 -1.84
N TYR A 42 2.72 -7.85 -1.19
CA TYR A 42 3.69 -6.80 -0.94
C TYR A 42 4.85 -6.96 -1.93
N ASP A 43 5.18 -5.88 -2.61
CA ASP A 43 6.21 -5.80 -3.61
C ASP A 43 7.33 -4.90 -3.09
N SER A 44 8.44 -5.53 -2.71
CA SER A 44 9.66 -4.83 -2.28
C SER A 44 10.51 -4.38 -3.47
N GLY A 45 10.29 -4.93 -4.66
CA GLY A 45 10.52 -4.27 -5.94
C GLY A 45 11.93 -3.84 -6.37
N CYS A 46 12.90 -3.88 -5.47
CA CYS A 46 14.18 -3.25 -5.66
C CYS A 46 15.21 -4.29 -6.13
N ASP A 47 15.71 -4.16 -7.37
CA ASP A 47 16.79 -5.01 -7.90
C ASP A 47 18.15 -4.74 -7.24
N CYS A 48 18.27 -3.67 -6.43
CA CYS A 48 19.48 -3.39 -5.65
C CYS A 48 19.79 -4.50 -4.65
N THR A 49 18.77 -5.25 -4.22
CA THR A 49 18.97 -6.51 -3.53
C THR A 49 18.53 -7.60 -4.49
N THR A 50 19.30 -8.68 -4.62
CA THR A 50 19.02 -9.82 -5.52
C THR A 50 17.72 -10.58 -5.16
N TYR A 51 16.90 -10.01 -4.28
CA TYR A 51 15.67 -10.51 -3.69
C TYR A 51 14.52 -9.58 -4.06
N ASN A 52 14.22 -9.53 -5.35
CA ASN A 52 13.00 -8.88 -5.83
C ASN A 52 11.80 -9.77 -5.48
N GLN A 53 11.36 -9.71 -4.21
CA GLN A 53 10.37 -10.64 -3.65
C GLN A 53 9.00 -9.99 -3.51
N ILE A 54 8.16 -10.24 -4.51
CA ILE A 54 6.72 -10.14 -4.32
C ILE A 54 6.31 -11.26 -3.35
N ARG A 55 5.78 -10.88 -2.19
CA ARG A 55 5.34 -11.82 -1.15
C ARG A 55 3.85 -11.70 -0.88
N GLU A 56 3.25 -12.79 -0.41
CA GLU A 56 1.85 -12.77 0.01
C GLU A 56 1.64 -11.79 1.17
N SER A 57 0.50 -11.11 1.16
CA SER A 57 0.10 -10.17 2.19
C SER A 57 -1.44 -10.18 2.28
N ASN A 58 -2.03 -9.22 3.00
CA ASN A 58 -3.47 -9.17 3.20
C ASN A 58 -3.94 -7.73 3.43
N TRP A 59 -5.26 -7.56 3.47
CA TRP A 59 -5.89 -6.27 3.71
C TRP A 59 -5.62 -5.71 5.10
N GLN A 60 -5.37 -6.56 6.10
CA GLN A 60 -5.01 -6.11 7.44
C GLN A 60 -3.64 -5.41 7.41
N SER A 61 -2.66 -5.94 6.68
CA SER A 61 -1.35 -5.29 6.52
C SER A 61 -1.45 -3.90 5.89
N ILE A 62 -2.34 -3.68 4.93
CA ILE A 62 -2.63 -2.35 4.37
C ILE A 62 -3.17 -1.42 5.46
N ALA A 63 -4.13 -1.90 6.25
CA ALA A 63 -4.71 -1.11 7.34
C ALA A 63 -3.66 -0.77 8.40
N ASP A 64 -2.84 -1.73 8.80
CA ASP A 64 -1.76 -1.53 9.78
C ASP A 64 -0.76 -0.49 9.26
N GLN A 65 -0.29 -0.64 8.01
CA GLN A 65 0.59 0.35 7.37
C GLN A 65 -0.01 1.75 7.36
N TYR A 66 -1.31 1.85 7.11
CA TYR A 66 -2.01 3.13 7.16
C TYR A 66 -2.05 3.73 8.57
N ASN A 67 -2.43 2.90 9.54
CA ASN A 67 -2.69 3.34 10.91
C ASN A 67 -1.40 3.58 11.72
N MET A 68 -0.25 3.06 11.27
CA MET A 68 1.06 3.37 11.85
C MET A 68 1.54 4.80 11.56
N GLN A 69 0.94 5.50 10.59
CA GLN A 69 1.37 6.84 10.25
C GLN A 69 0.93 7.85 11.30
N THR A 70 1.87 8.67 11.77
CA THR A 70 1.64 9.74 12.75
C THR A 70 1.77 11.13 12.15
N ASN A 71 2.46 11.26 11.00
CA ASN A 71 2.61 12.53 10.31
C ASN A 71 1.30 12.94 9.60
N LYS A 72 0.73 14.07 10.00
CA LYS A 72 -0.55 14.58 9.50
C LYS A 72 -0.56 14.84 8.00
N ASP A 73 0.54 15.30 7.41
CA ASP A 73 0.57 15.61 5.98
C ASP A 73 0.65 14.34 5.15
N VAL A 74 1.37 13.32 5.64
CA VAL A 74 1.37 12.00 5.02
C VAL A 74 -0.02 11.36 5.11
N ILE A 75 -0.70 11.47 6.25
CA ILE A 75 -2.08 11.00 6.41
C ILE A 75 -3.01 11.67 5.39
N LYS A 76 -2.91 13.00 5.18
CA LYS A 76 -3.73 13.71 4.18
C LYS A 76 -3.51 13.18 2.76
N GLU A 77 -2.28 12.94 2.37
CA GLU A 77 -1.96 12.38 1.05
C GLU A 77 -2.51 10.95 0.91
N MET A 78 -2.43 10.16 1.97
CA MET A 78 -3.00 8.81 2.01
C MET A 78 -4.54 8.85 1.97
N ASP A 79 -5.19 9.75 2.71
CA ASP A 79 -6.64 9.96 2.67
C ASP A 79 -7.09 10.34 1.26
N LYS A 80 -6.36 11.24 0.58
CA LYS A 80 -6.61 11.64 -0.81
C LYS A 80 -6.48 10.45 -1.77
N PHE A 81 -5.41 9.66 -1.63
CA PHE A 81 -5.20 8.45 -2.43
C PHE A 81 -6.35 7.45 -2.23
N TRP A 82 -6.69 7.12 -0.98
CA TRP A 82 -7.71 6.14 -0.64
C TRP A 82 -9.15 6.66 -0.80
N GLY A 83 -9.35 7.97 -0.91
CA GLY A 83 -10.68 8.59 -0.97
C GLY A 83 -11.40 8.54 0.38
N PHE A 84 -10.63 8.64 1.45
CA PHE A 84 -11.15 8.81 2.80
C PHE A 84 -11.39 10.30 3.10
N LYS A 85 -12.33 10.56 4.00
CA LYS A 85 -12.69 11.88 4.52
C LYS A 85 -12.43 11.91 6.02
#